data_AF-A0A0F9BCB0-F1
#
_entry.id   AF-A0A0F9BCB0-F1
#
_cell.length_a   1.000
_cell.length_b   1.000
_cell.length_c   1.000
_cell.angle_alpha   90.00
_cell.angle_beta   90.00
_cell.angle_gamma   90.00
#
_symmetry.space_group_name_H-M   'P 1'
#
loop_
_entity.id
_entity.type
_entity.pdbx_description
1 polymer ?
#
loop_
_entity_poly.entity_id
_entity_poly.type
_entity_poly.pdbx_seq_one_letter_code
_entity_poly.pdbx_strand_id
1 'polypeptide(L)'
;CKYDDFGNQDYTITDLEIVGRAGAADTSFNVRLFHYNTADWTYAASGFVPGPTAGDTSELANMNTTHSTEQDLASGEHFSYKRDDLNTDIDGAAKEGIIIEITTSANKAVETMDIHIGVHTVPKYFYLGAATQHTLFMKHGSNWHQV
;
A
#
# COMPACT_ATOMS: atom_id res chain seq x y z
N CYS A 1 -15.11 -0.75 -5.92
CA CYS A 1 -13.73 -0.71 -6.45
C CYS A 1 -13.03 -1.96 -6.00
N LYS A 2 -12.07 -2.46 -6.79
CA LYS A 2 -11.21 -3.57 -6.36
C LYS A 2 -10.07 -2.96 -5.54
N TYR A 3 -10.01 -3.30 -4.27
CA TYR A 3 -8.88 -3.05 -3.36
C TYR A 3 -8.28 -4.41 -3.00
N ASP A 4 -7.05 -4.40 -2.49
CA ASP A 4 -6.46 -5.60 -1.89
C ASP A 4 -6.74 -5.62 -0.39
N ASP A 5 -7.41 -6.68 0.07
CA ASP A 5 -7.76 -6.93 1.48
C ASP A 5 -6.92 -8.07 2.08
N PHE A 6 -5.87 -8.50 1.37
CA PHE A 6 -5.00 -9.62 1.74
C PHE A 6 -5.78 -10.91 2.06
N GLY A 7 -6.86 -11.17 1.32
CA GLY A 7 -7.69 -12.36 1.51
C GLY A 7 -8.66 -12.22 2.68
N ASN A 8 -9.27 -11.04 2.81
CA ASN A 8 -10.26 -10.69 3.83
C ASN A 8 -9.71 -10.93 5.24
N GLN A 9 -8.52 -10.37 5.54
CA GLN A 9 -7.80 -10.52 6.81
C GLN A 9 -7.33 -9.15 7.29
N ASP A 10 -7.24 -8.95 8.60
CA ASP A 10 -6.67 -7.72 9.16
C ASP A 10 -5.14 -7.76 9.08
N TYR A 11 -4.54 -6.61 8.76
CA TYR A 11 -3.10 -6.50 8.60
C TYR A 11 -2.62 -5.08 8.91
N THR A 12 -1.35 -4.98 9.27
CA THR A 12 -0.63 -3.71 9.36
C THR A 12 0.33 -3.61 8.18
N ILE A 13 0.27 -2.50 7.44
CA ILE A 13 1.21 -2.23 6.35
C ILE A 13 2.54 -1.77 6.95
N THR A 14 3.65 -2.37 6.51
CA THR A 14 5.00 -2.08 7.02
C THR A 14 5.86 -1.34 6.01
N ASP A 15 5.72 -1.65 4.73
CA ASP A 15 6.55 -1.08 3.68
C ASP A 15 5.93 -1.19 2.29
N LEU A 16 6.42 -0.32 1.41
CA LEU A 16 6.17 -0.30 -0.02
C LEU A 16 7.53 -0.28 -0.72
N GLU A 17 7.73 -1.19 -1.67
CA GLU A 17 8.92 -1.22 -2.52
C GLU A 17 8.51 -1.38 -3.98
N ILE A 18 8.99 -0.46 -4.82
CA ILE A 18 8.70 -0.41 -6.24
C ILE A 18 10.01 -0.33 -7.00
N VAL A 19 10.12 -1.15 -8.03
CA VAL A 19 11.21 -1.09 -9.01
C VAL A 19 10.63 -1.22 -10.41
N GLY A 20 11.25 -0.57 -11.38
CA GLY A 20 10.78 -0.68 -12.74
C GLY A 20 11.71 -0.08 -13.77
N ARG A 21 11.24 -0.10 -15.02
CA ARG A 21 11.94 0.47 -16.18
C ARG A 21 11.01 1.39 -16.95
N ALA A 22 11.49 2.59 -17.23
CA ALA A 22 10.77 3.59 -17.98
C ALA A 22 10.80 3.29 -19.49
N GLY A 23 9.63 3.24 -20.12
CA GLY A 23 9.48 3.09 -21.58
C GLY A 23 9.49 4.42 -22.34
N ALA A 24 9.23 5.53 -21.65
CA ALA A 24 9.26 6.89 -22.19
C ALA A 24 9.62 7.90 -21.09
N ALA A 25 10.04 9.10 -21.48
CA ALA A 25 10.25 10.18 -20.53
C ALA A 25 8.90 10.75 -20.05
N ASP A 26 8.76 10.96 -18.74
CA ASP A 26 7.51 11.45 -18.13
C ASP A 26 7.81 12.25 -16.86
N THR A 27 7.51 13.56 -16.89
CA THR A 27 7.72 14.46 -15.74
C THR A 27 6.51 14.53 -14.81
N SER A 28 5.43 13.83 -15.12
CA SER A 28 4.24 13.74 -14.27
C SER A 28 4.09 12.37 -13.62
N PHE A 29 5.11 11.51 -13.73
CA PHE A 29 5.06 10.20 -13.12
C PHE A 29 4.89 10.34 -11.60
N ASN A 30 4.02 9.51 -11.04
CA ASN A 30 3.89 9.39 -9.59
C ASN A 30 3.39 8.00 -9.22
N VAL A 31 3.78 7.54 -8.04
CA VAL A 31 3.18 6.37 -7.40
C VAL A 31 2.70 6.73 -6.02
N ARG A 32 1.45 6.34 -5.72
CA ARG A 32 0.79 6.62 -4.46
C ARG A 32 0.17 5.36 -3.88
N LEU A 33 0.24 5.22 -2.56
CA LEU A 33 -0.42 4.17 -1.80
C LEU A 33 -1.55 4.78 -0.97
N PHE A 34 -2.73 4.19 -1.09
CA PHE A 34 -3.91 4.62 -0.34
C PHE A 34 -4.45 3.52 0.56
N HIS A 35 -4.87 3.91 1.76
CA HIS A 35 -5.82 3.15 2.57
C HIS A 35 -7.22 3.32 1.96
N TYR A 36 -7.78 2.21 1.51
CA TYR A 36 -9.17 2.12 1.14
C TYR A 36 -10.03 1.87 2.38
N ASN A 37 -10.96 2.79 2.66
CA ASN A 37 -12.03 2.62 3.64
C ASN A 37 -13.32 3.24 3.08
N THR A 38 -14.48 2.84 3.60
CA THR A 38 -15.76 3.32 3.07
C THR A 38 -16.13 4.75 3.47
N ALA A 39 -15.40 5.35 4.42
CA ALA A 39 -15.65 6.73 4.86
C ALA A 39 -15.02 7.75 3.90
N ASP A 40 -13.79 7.50 3.48
CA ASP A 40 -13.01 8.39 2.62
C ASP A 40 -13.28 8.14 1.13
N TRP A 41 -13.69 6.91 0.77
CA TRP A 41 -13.99 6.55 -0.61
C TRP A 41 -15.50 6.62 -0.88
N THR A 42 -15.93 7.76 -1.41
CA THR A 42 -17.33 7.95 -1.81
C THR A 42 -17.58 7.30 -3.17
N TYR A 43 -18.57 6.42 -3.25
CA TYR A 43 -19.03 5.85 -4.51
C TYR A 43 -20.16 6.68 -5.10
N ALA A 44 -20.02 7.12 -6.35
CA ALA A 44 -21.13 7.65 -7.12
C ALA A 44 -21.59 6.61 -8.15
N ALA A 45 -22.89 6.33 -8.22
CA ALA A 45 -23.44 5.46 -9.26
C ALA A 45 -23.21 6.02 -10.69
N SER A 46 -22.94 7.33 -10.80
CA SER A 46 -22.68 8.03 -12.06
C SER A 46 -21.25 7.86 -12.58
N GLY A 47 -20.32 7.27 -11.81
CA GLY A 47 -18.95 7.05 -12.26
C GLY A 47 -17.95 6.84 -11.13
N PHE A 48 -16.72 6.51 -11.51
CA PHE A 48 -15.59 6.47 -10.57
C PHE A 48 -15.36 7.87 -10.00
N VAL A 49 -15.49 8.01 -8.68
CA VAL A 49 -15.02 9.19 -7.98
C VAL A 49 -13.55 8.92 -7.67
N PRO A 50 -12.63 9.80 -8.09
CA PRO A 50 -11.24 9.70 -7.67
C PRO A 50 -11.22 9.66 -6.15
N GLY A 51 -10.44 8.74 -5.59
CA GLY A 51 -10.32 8.56 -4.15
C GLY A 51 -9.71 9.77 -3.44
N PRO A 52 -9.22 9.60 -2.20
CA PRO A 52 -8.62 10.65 -1.40
C PRO A 52 -7.61 11.48 -2.21
N THR A 53 -7.65 12.78 -1.97
CA THR A 53 -6.75 13.77 -2.56
C THR A 53 -5.37 13.70 -1.91
N ALA A 54 -4.37 14.25 -2.60
CA ALA A 54 -3.02 14.28 -2.06
C ALA A 54 -2.99 15.02 -0.70
N GLY A 55 -2.37 14.39 0.30
CA GLY A 55 -2.33 14.90 1.67
C GLY A 55 -3.51 14.51 2.58
N ASP A 56 -4.49 13.74 2.10
CA ASP A 56 -5.52 13.16 2.96
C ASP A 56 -4.92 12.08 3.87
N THR A 57 -5.54 11.83 5.03
CA THR A 57 -5.08 10.82 6.00
C THR A 57 -4.97 9.41 5.41
N SER A 58 -5.79 9.10 4.40
CA SER A 58 -5.75 7.83 3.68
C SER A 58 -4.67 7.77 2.60
N GLU A 59 -3.95 8.85 2.29
CA GLU A 59 -2.72 8.79 1.47
C GLU A 59 -1.54 8.37 2.36
N LEU A 60 -1.17 7.09 2.25
CA LEU A 60 -0.13 6.50 3.10
C LEU A 60 1.27 6.76 2.55
N ALA A 61 1.42 6.83 1.23
CA ALA A 61 2.70 7.10 0.59
C ALA A 61 2.51 7.86 -0.72
N ASN A 62 3.43 8.77 -1.01
CA ASN A 62 3.46 9.54 -2.25
C ASN A 62 4.92 9.74 -2.67
N MET A 63 5.28 9.20 -3.84
CA MET A 63 6.65 9.23 -4.34
C MET A 63 7.13 10.67 -4.53
N ASN A 64 6.33 11.53 -5.16
CA ASN A 64 6.73 12.91 -5.45
C ASN A 64 6.94 13.72 -4.16
N THR A 65 6.12 13.51 -3.14
CA THR A 65 6.32 14.14 -1.83
C THR A 65 7.58 13.62 -1.13
N THR A 66 7.89 12.33 -1.28
CA THR A 66 9.04 11.70 -0.62
C THR A 66 10.36 12.08 -1.28
N HIS A 67 10.43 12.01 -2.61
CA HIS A 67 11.65 12.29 -3.37
C HIS A 67 11.91 13.80 -3.49
N SER A 68 10.86 14.62 -3.65
CA SER A 68 10.89 16.07 -3.95
C SER A 68 11.63 16.47 -5.24
N THR A 69 12.69 15.76 -5.62
CA THR A 69 13.51 15.87 -6.82
C THR A 69 13.78 14.45 -7.33
N GLU A 70 14.16 14.26 -8.60
CA GLU A 70 14.43 12.91 -9.14
C GLU A 70 13.19 12.00 -9.18
N GLN A 71 12.05 12.60 -9.51
CA GLN A 71 10.75 11.92 -9.65
C GLN A 71 10.38 11.63 -11.11
N ASP A 72 11.11 12.24 -12.06
CA ASP A 72 10.81 12.13 -13.48
C ASP A 72 11.32 10.81 -14.04
N LEU A 73 10.54 10.20 -14.93
CA LEU A 73 11.02 9.08 -15.72
C LEU A 73 11.88 9.59 -16.87
N ALA A 74 13.04 8.96 -17.05
CA ALA A 74 13.89 9.12 -18.22
C ALA A 74 13.76 7.87 -19.11
N SER A 75 13.53 8.08 -20.40
CA SER A 75 13.29 6.98 -21.35
C SER A 75 14.41 5.94 -21.34
N GLY A 76 14.07 4.68 -21.06
CA GLY A 76 15.00 3.55 -21.05
C GLY A 76 15.72 3.31 -19.73
N GLU A 77 15.60 4.23 -18.77
CA GLU A 77 16.25 4.17 -17.46
C GLU A 77 15.42 3.37 -16.44
N HIS A 78 16.10 2.90 -15.39
CA HIS A 78 15.45 2.27 -14.24
C HIS A 78 14.98 3.33 -13.26
N PHE A 79 13.91 3.03 -12.53
CA PHE A 79 13.42 3.83 -11.42
C PHE A 79 13.11 2.93 -10.23
N SER A 80 13.12 3.53 -9.04
CA SER A 80 12.79 2.85 -7.80
C SER A 80 12.16 3.81 -6.80
N TYR A 81 11.25 3.30 -5.99
CA TYR A 81 10.68 4.03 -4.86
C TYR A 81 10.50 3.09 -3.68
N LYS A 82 10.87 3.54 -2.48
CA LYS A 82 10.71 2.78 -1.25
C LYS A 82 10.17 3.66 -0.12
N ARG A 83 9.27 3.11 0.68
CA ARG A 83 8.76 3.68 1.92
C ARG A 83 8.73 2.59 2.99
N ASP A 84 9.47 2.73 4.08
CA ASP A 84 9.68 1.70 5.10
C ASP A 84 9.26 2.12 6.52
N ASP A 85 8.66 3.30 6.65
CA ASP A 85 8.13 3.86 7.89
C ASP A 85 6.58 3.81 7.94
N LEU A 86 5.98 2.86 7.23
CA LEU A 86 4.53 2.65 7.26
C LEU A 86 4.14 1.86 8.51
N ASN A 87 3.03 2.27 9.13
CA ASN A 87 2.47 1.61 10.31
C ASN A 87 0.97 1.89 10.40
N THR A 88 0.24 1.52 9.35
CA THR A 88 -1.21 1.71 9.26
C THR A 88 -1.90 0.36 9.36
N ASP A 89 -2.82 0.25 10.32
CA ASP A 89 -3.69 -0.90 10.47
C ASP A 89 -4.85 -0.82 9.46
N ILE A 90 -5.14 -1.95 8.81
CA ILE A 90 -6.19 -2.10 7.82
C ILE A 90 -7.16 -3.19 8.28
N ASP A 91 -8.44 -2.84 8.40
CA ASP A 91 -9.51 -3.79 8.71
C ASP A 91 -9.95 -4.53 7.43
N GLY A 92 -9.05 -5.34 6.88
CA GLY A 92 -9.28 -6.10 5.66
C GLY A 92 -10.47 -7.06 5.79
N ALA A 93 -10.83 -7.49 7.00
CA ALA A 93 -12.04 -8.28 7.23
C ALA A 93 -13.35 -7.46 7.18
N ALA A 94 -13.30 -6.14 7.48
CA ALA A 94 -14.46 -5.25 7.47
C ALA A 94 -14.54 -4.31 6.25
N LYS A 95 -14.06 -4.77 5.09
CA LYS A 95 -14.13 -4.07 3.79
C LYS A 95 -13.19 -2.87 3.68
N GLU A 96 -12.05 -2.92 4.36
CA GLU A 96 -10.93 -2.02 4.08
C GLU A 96 -9.88 -2.72 3.23
N GLY A 97 -8.91 -1.95 2.74
CA GLY A 97 -7.82 -2.51 1.96
C GLY A 97 -6.82 -1.47 1.51
N ILE A 98 -6.03 -1.81 0.51
CA ILE A 98 -5.11 -0.88 -0.14
C ILE A 98 -5.41 -0.71 -1.63
N ILE A 99 -5.03 0.46 -2.13
CA ILE A 99 -5.02 0.80 -3.55
C ILE A 99 -3.68 1.43 -3.87
N ILE A 100 -3.07 0.99 -4.98
CA ILE A 100 -1.86 1.60 -5.52
C ILE A 100 -2.26 2.34 -6.79
N GLU A 101 -1.98 3.64 -6.83
CA GLU A 101 -2.21 4.48 -7.99
C GLU A 101 -0.89 4.80 -8.67
N ILE A 102 -0.88 4.62 -10.00
CA ILE A 102 0.23 4.98 -10.86
C ILE A 102 -0.27 6.05 -11.83
N THR A 103 0.32 7.24 -11.76
CA THR A 103 0.00 8.35 -12.66
C THR A 103 1.08 8.49 -13.72
N THR A 104 0.68 8.62 -14.98
CA THR A 104 1.56 8.86 -16.13
C THR A 104 0.89 9.83 -17.10
N SER A 105 1.64 10.71 -17.74
CA SER A 105 1.16 11.56 -18.85
C SER A 105 1.69 11.11 -20.21
N ALA A 106 2.82 10.40 -20.25
CA ALA A 106 3.39 9.91 -21.48
C ALA A 106 2.85 8.51 -21.84
N ASN A 107 2.57 8.31 -23.14
CA ASN A 107 2.22 6.98 -23.64
C ASN A 107 3.40 6.03 -23.43
N LYS A 108 3.13 4.87 -22.80
CA LYS A 108 4.14 3.86 -22.46
C LYS A 108 5.26 4.39 -21.54
N ALA A 109 4.93 5.31 -20.63
CA ALA A 109 5.87 5.80 -19.62
C ALA A 109 6.57 4.66 -18.85
N VAL A 110 5.84 3.59 -18.53
CA VAL A 110 6.35 2.41 -17.81
C VAL A 110 6.39 1.20 -18.76
N GLU A 111 7.56 0.56 -18.89
CA GLU A 111 7.75 -0.67 -19.67
C GLU A 111 7.52 -1.92 -18.79
N THR A 112 8.11 -1.93 -17.60
CA THR A 112 7.94 -2.97 -16.58
C THR A 112 7.93 -2.33 -15.19
N MET A 113 7.19 -2.93 -14.27
CA MET A 113 7.15 -2.51 -12.88
C MET A 113 6.83 -3.72 -12.00
N ASP A 114 7.58 -3.85 -10.92
CA ASP A 114 7.30 -4.76 -9.81
C ASP A 114 6.97 -3.92 -8.58
N ILE A 115 5.97 -4.36 -7.83
CA ILE A 115 5.46 -3.67 -6.66
C ILE A 115 5.28 -4.68 -5.55
N HIS A 116 5.99 -4.46 -4.46
CA HIS A 116 5.93 -5.23 -3.25
C HIS A 116 5.31 -4.40 -2.13
N ILE A 117 4.42 -5.04 -1.38
CA ILE A 117 3.85 -4.50 -0.15
C ILE A 117 4.24 -5.45 0.98
N GLY A 118 4.93 -4.90 1.96
CA GLY A 118 5.17 -5.58 3.23
C GLY A 118 3.95 -5.42 4.13
N VAL A 119 3.50 -6.54 4.69
CA VAL A 119 2.44 -6.57 5.70
C VAL A 119 2.80 -7.48 6.85
N HIS A 120 2.35 -7.11 8.03
CA HIS A 120 2.23 -8.01 9.16
C HIS A 120 0.77 -8.44 9.30
N THR A 121 0.53 -9.74 9.34
CA THR A 121 -0.80 -10.30 9.56
C THR A 121 -0.83 -11.11 10.85
N VAL A 122 -1.97 -11.13 11.54
CA VAL A 122 -2.21 -12.07 12.64
C VAL A 122 -2.98 -13.26 12.07
N PRO A 123 -2.47 -14.50 12.13
CA PRO A 123 -3.15 -15.66 11.55
C PRO A 123 -4.58 -15.84 12.08
N LYS A 124 -5.55 -16.08 11.20
CA LYS A 124 -6.98 -16.26 11.54
C LYS A 124 -7.26 -17.37 12.58
N TYR A 125 -6.35 -18.33 12.75
CA TYR A 125 -6.49 -19.41 13.74
C TYR A 125 -6.21 -18.97 15.19
N PHE A 126 -5.74 -17.74 15.41
CA PHE A 126 -5.62 -17.12 16.73
C PHE A 126 -6.91 -16.37 17.17
N TYR A 127 -8.01 -16.51 16.42
CA TYR A 127 -9.31 -15.93 16.78
C TYR A 127 -9.92 -16.62 18.01
N LEU A 128 -9.62 -16.13 19.20
CA LEU A 128 -10.28 -16.51 20.45
C LEU A 128 -11.58 -15.71 20.58
N GLY A 129 -12.64 -16.15 19.89
CA GLY A 129 -13.92 -15.44 19.74
C GLY A 129 -14.70 -15.09 21.02
N ALA A 130 -14.16 -15.30 22.22
CA ALA A 130 -14.80 -14.89 23.48
C ALA A 130 -13.88 -14.76 24.71
N ALA A 131 -12.54 -14.85 24.58
CA ALA A 131 -11.67 -14.84 25.76
C ALA A 131 -10.77 -13.60 25.81
N THR A 132 -10.86 -12.85 26.90
CA THR A 132 -9.85 -11.88 27.40
C THR A 132 -8.55 -12.61 27.77
N GLN A 133 -7.93 -13.29 26.81
CA GLN A 133 -6.61 -13.89 26.98
C GLN A 133 -5.62 -13.17 26.09
N HIS A 134 -4.69 -12.47 26.75
CA HIS A 134 -3.47 -12.00 26.13
C HIS A 134 -2.66 -13.23 25.73
N THR A 135 -2.38 -13.38 24.43
CA THR A 135 -1.37 -14.34 23.98
C THR A 135 -0.01 -13.68 24.18
N LEU A 136 0.81 -14.23 25.08
CA LEU A 136 2.17 -13.77 25.29
C LEU A 136 3.10 -14.54 24.36
N PHE A 137 3.64 -13.84 23.36
CA PHE A 137 4.71 -14.39 22.55
C PHE A 137 6.06 -14.00 23.16
N MET A 138 6.85 -15.01 23.53
CA MET A 138 8.23 -14.81 23.96
C MET A 138 9.17 -15.18 22.81
N LYS A 139 10.00 -14.23 22.39
CA LYS A 139 11.09 -14.50 21.45
C LYS A 139 12.29 -15.05 22.23
N HIS A 140 12.74 -16.26 21.88
CA HIS A 140 13.94 -16.87 22.45
C HIS A 140 14.86 -17.33 21.31
N GLY A 141 15.97 -16.61 21.13
CA GLY A 141 16.85 -16.80 19.97
C GLY A 141 16.15 -16.48 18.65
N SER A 142 16.22 -17.42 17.70
CA SER A 142 15.54 -17.35 16.39
C SER A 142 14.10 -17.87 16.41
N ASN A 143 13.61 -18.35 17.56
CA ASN A 143 12.33 -19.03 17.67
C ASN A 143 11.29 -18.18 18.40
N TRP A 144 10.03 -18.35 18.03
CA TRP A 144 8.87 -17.80 18.72
C TRP A 144 8.21 -18.89 19.57
N HIS A 145 8.00 -18.59 20.85
CA HIS A 145 7.29 -19.47 21.77
C HIS A 145 5.98 -18.80 22.19
N GLN A 146 4.88 -19.55 22.11
CA GLN A 146 3.61 -19.17 22.72
C GLN A 146 3.61 -19.65 24.17
N VAL A 147 3.30 -18.76 25.11
CA VAL A 147 3.22 -19.05 26.56
C VAL A 147 1.78 -18.98 27.03
#